data_AF-A0A7H8T9I4-F1
#
_entry.id   AF-A0A7H8T9I4-F1
#
_cell.length_a   1.000
_cell.length_b   1.000
_cell.length_c   1.000
_cell.angle_alpha   90.00
_cell.angle_beta   90.00
_cell.angle_gamma   90.00
#
_symmetry.space_group_name_H-M   'P 1'
#
loop_
_entity.id
_entity.type
_entity.pdbx_description
1 polymer ?
#
loop_
_entity_poly.entity_id
_entity_poly.type
_entity_poly.pdbx_seq_one_letter_code
_entity_poly.pdbx_strand_id
1 'polypeptide(L)'
;MILVGQGSSPAYAAVAGCTATGVSGTVNVEGYTAGSHNYPSVYLSVADTKADRHHVRVRFVSLSVGGPHTYYPWRALYDGNGTSKGWSTSAYSPATTAGFAVQAAVYEGDNQITYCTDYNWY
;
A
#
# COMPACT_ATOMS: atom_id res chain seq x y z
N MET A 1 15.06 18.65 38.86
CA MET A 1 15.27 18.37 37.42
C MET A 1 14.54 17.08 37.10
N ILE A 2 13.33 17.14 36.56
CA ILE A 2 12.54 15.96 36.22
C ILE A 2 12.98 15.54 34.82
N LEU A 3 13.67 14.40 34.70
CA LEU A 3 13.82 13.72 33.40
C LEU A 3 12.44 13.18 33.03
N VAL A 4 11.76 13.85 32.09
CA VAL A 4 10.60 13.26 31.42
C VAL A 4 11.16 12.20 30.48
N GLY A 5 10.99 10.93 30.84
CA GLY A 5 11.35 9.81 29.98
C GLY A 5 10.59 9.92 28.67
N GLN A 6 11.31 10.08 27.56
CA GLN A 6 10.71 10.00 26.24
C GLN A 6 10.26 8.55 26.03
N GLY A 7 8.96 8.30 26.19
CA GLY A 7 8.35 7.03 25.83
C GLY A 7 8.44 6.86 24.32
N SER A 8 9.30 5.97 23.85
CA SER A 8 9.30 5.52 22.46
C SER A 8 7.93 4.90 22.18
N SER A 9 7.12 5.54 21.34
CA SER A 9 5.87 4.92 20.88
C SER A 9 6.21 3.60 20.15
N PRO A 10 5.42 2.52 20.33
CA PRO A 10 5.71 1.25 19.68
C PRO A 10 5.70 1.42 18.16
N ALA A 11 6.71 0.85 17.51
CA ALA A 11 6.74 0.69 16.07
C ALA A 11 5.84 -0.50 15.68
N TYR A 12 4.85 -0.25 14.82
CA TYR A 12 3.91 -1.25 14.32
C TYR A 12 4.44 -1.91 13.04
N ALA A 13 3.95 -3.12 12.79
CA ALA A 13 4.11 -3.84 11.54
C ALA A 13 2.78 -4.50 11.16
N ALA A 14 2.35 -4.34 9.91
CA ALA A 14 1.10 -4.90 9.44
C ALA A 14 1.10 -5.15 7.93
N VAL A 15 0.23 -6.07 7.51
CA VAL A 15 0.06 -6.47 6.11
C VAL A 15 -1.39 -6.22 5.69
N ALA A 16 -1.57 -5.74 4.46
CA ALA A 16 -2.86 -5.69 3.78
C ALA A 16 -2.72 -6.33 2.39
N GLY A 17 -3.80 -6.94 1.90
CA GLY A 17 -3.77 -7.69 0.66
C GLY A 17 -5.14 -7.82 0.03
N CYS A 18 -5.20 -7.63 -1.28
CA CYS A 18 -6.44 -7.77 -2.03
C CYS A 18 -6.21 -8.55 -3.32
N THR A 19 -7.26 -9.24 -3.77
CA THR A 19 -7.26 -9.99 -5.03
C THR A 19 -8.53 -9.67 -5.79
N ALA A 20 -8.39 -9.46 -7.10
CA ALA A 20 -9.48 -9.39 -8.05
C ALA A 20 -9.17 -10.26 -9.27
N THR A 21 -10.11 -10.38 -10.20
CA THR A 21 -9.87 -11.14 -11.43
C THR A 21 -8.69 -10.57 -12.21
N GLY A 22 -7.62 -11.34 -12.34
CA GLY A 22 -6.40 -10.97 -13.09
C GLY A 22 -5.34 -10.24 -12.28
N VAL A 23 -5.56 -9.91 -11.01
CA VAL A 23 -4.55 -9.24 -10.19
C VAL A 23 -4.61 -9.66 -8.72
N SER A 24 -3.45 -9.85 -8.11
CA SER A 24 -3.31 -9.88 -6.66
C SER A 24 -2.27 -8.86 -6.23
N GLY A 25 -2.54 -8.12 -5.15
CA GLY A 25 -1.58 -7.16 -4.62
C GLY A 25 -1.55 -7.13 -3.10
N THR A 26 -0.37 -6.88 -2.57
CA THR A 26 -0.10 -6.86 -1.13
C THR A 26 0.76 -5.66 -0.76
N VAL A 27 0.64 -5.25 0.49
CA VAL A 27 1.56 -4.32 1.12
C VAL A 27 1.96 -4.84 2.50
N ASN A 28 3.26 -4.80 2.81
CA ASN A 28 3.78 -4.91 4.16
C ASN A 28 4.32 -3.53 4.59
N VAL A 29 3.92 -3.07 5.76
CA VAL A 29 4.33 -1.78 6.31
C VAL A 29 4.94 -2.01 7.68
N GLU A 30 6.15 -1.50 7.91
CA GLU A 30 6.91 -1.69 9.14
C GLU A 30 7.45 -0.37 9.67
N GLY A 31 7.64 -0.28 10.98
CA GLY A 31 8.28 0.86 11.62
C GLY A 31 7.38 2.11 11.74
N TYR A 32 6.09 1.99 11.42
CA TYR A 32 5.16 3.12 11.53
C TYR A 32 4.64 3.25 12.96
N THR A 33 4.12 4.43 13.30
CA THR A 33 3.53 4.71 14.61
C THR A 33 2.16 5.33 14.40
N ALA A 34 1.16 4.88 15.15
CA ALA A 34 -0.16 5.50 15.14
C ALA A 34 -0.04 6.98 15.53
N GLY A 35 -0.66 7.85 14.74
CA GLY A 35 -0.55 9.29 14.97
C GLY A 35 0.70 9.94 14.36
N SER A 36 1.54 9.18 13.65
CA SER A 36 2.70 9.73 12.93
C SER A 36 2.30 10.26 11.55
N HIS A 37 3.28 10.75 10.80
CA HIS A 37 3.14 11.12 9.39
C HIS A 37 3.98 10.22 8.47
N ASN A 38 4.75 9.29 9.04
CA ASN A 38 5.79 8.57 8.32
C ASN A 38 5.50 7.06 8.29
N TYR A 39 5.71 6.47 7.12
CA TYR A 39 5.82 5.04 6.90
C TYR A 39 7.24 4.74 6.41
N PRO A 40 8.16 4.37 7.31
CA PRO A 40 9.58 4.28 6.97
C PRO A 40 9.90 3.07 6.08
N SER A 41 9.13 1.98 6.19
CA SER A 41 9.27 0.78 5.38
C SER A 41 7.92 0.38 4.82
N VAL A 42 7.78 0.45 3.50
CA VAL A 42 6.60 0.02 2.73
C VAL A 42 7.08 -0.90 1.62
N TYR A 43 6.69 -2.17 1.68
CA TYR A 43 6.92 -3.14 0.63
C TYR A 43 5.62 -3.45 -0.10
N LEU A 44 5.51 -3.04 -1.36
CA LEU A 44 4.38 -3.36 -2.23
C LEU A 44 4.73 -4.56 -3.09
N SER A 45 3.78 -5.45 -3.34
CA SER A 45 3.90 -6.50 -4.35
C SER A 45 2.64 -6.59 -5.19
N VAL A 46 2.81 -6.94 -6.47
CA VAL A 46 1.71 -7.23 -7.39
C VAL A 46 2.03 -8.48 -8.19
N ALA A 47 1.02 -9.29 -8.47
CA ALA A 47 1.09 -10.44 -9.33
C ALA A 47 -0.03 -10.37 -10.38
N ASP A 48 0.34 -10.68 -11.62
CA ASP A 48 -0.62 -10.90 -12.70
C ASP A 48 -1.08 -12.36 -12.65
N THR A 49 -2.39 -12.55 -12.45
CA THR A 49 -2.99 -13.86 -12.22
C THR A 49 -3.78 -14.38 -13.41
N LYS A 50 -3.80 -13.67 -14.55
CA LYS A 50 -4.60 -14.06 -15.71
C LYS A 50 -3.92 -13.74 -17.03
N ALA A 51 -3.89 -14.73 -17.92
CA ALA A 51 -3.39 -14.55 -19.28
C ALA A 51 -4.40 -13.84 -20.19
N ASP A 52 -4.53 -12.52 -20.07
CA ASP A 52 -5.46 -11.71 -20.88
C ASP A 52 -4.83 -10.52 -21.63
N ARG A 53 -3.49 -10.46 -21.67
CA ARG A 53 -2.71 -9.39 -22.34
C ARG A 53 -2.91 -7.99 -21.75
N HIS A 54 -3.43 -7.92 -20.53
CA HIS A 54 -3.42 -6.70 -19.73
C HIS A 54 -2.16 -6.62 -18.87
N HIS A 55 -1.92 -5.46 -18.28
CA HIS A 55 -0.90 -5.30 -17.23
C HIS A 55 -1.57 -4.98 -15.90
N VAL A 56 -0.86 -5.29 -14.82
CA VAL A 56 -1.36 -5.05 -13.47
C VAL A 56 -0.59 -3.93 -12.80
N ARG A 57 -1.27 -3.22 -11.89
CA ARG A 57 -0.69 -2.11 -11.12
C ARG A 57 -1.04 -2.26 -9.65
N VAL A 58 -0.14 -1.80 -8.78
CA VAL A 58 -0.36 -1.69 -7.32
C VAL A 58 0.01 -0.32 -6.81
N ARG A 59 -0.69 0.19 -5.81
CA ARG A 59 -0.31 1.40 -5.08
C ARG A 59 -0.58 1.30 -3.59
N PHE A 60 0.21 2.05 -2.84
CA PHE A 60 -0.01 2.33 -1.43
C PHE A 60 -1.02 3.47 -1.28
N VAL A 61 -1.79 3.43 -0.19
CA VAL A 61 -2.70 4.50 0.21
C VAL A 61 -2.52 4.74 1.70
N SER A 62 -2.25 5.97 2.12
CA SER A 62 -2.30 6.31 3.55
C SER A 62 -3.71 6.76 3.92
N LEU A 63 -4.19 6.23 5.04
CA LEU A 63 -5.52 6.53 5.55
C LEU A 63 -5.42 7.62 6.61
N SER A 64 -6.47 8.44 6.70
CA SER A 64 -6.55 9.57 7.62
C SER A 64 -7.94 9.59 8.24
N VAL A 65 -8.04 9.87 9.54
CA VAL A 65 -9.34 10.04 10.20
C VAL A 65 -9.87 11.44 9.87
N GLY A 66 -11.03 11.51 9.22
CA GLY A 66 -11.73 12.78 8.97
C GLY A 66 -11.12 13.67 7.88
N GLY A 67 -10.18 13.17 7.09
CA GLY A 67 -9.55 13.87 5.98
C GLY A 67 -9.39 13.00 4.73
N PRO A 68 -8.91 13.56 3.60
CA PRO A 68 -8.71 12.79 2.38
C PRO A 68 -7.59 11.77 2.56
N HIS A 69 -7.80 10.56 2.03
CA HIS A 69 -6.73 9.56 1.89
C HIS A 69 -5.69 10.05 0.88
N THR A 70 -4.42 9.74 1.14
CA THR A 70 -3.35 10.07 0.19
C THR A 70 -3.06 8.85 -0.67
N TYR A 71 -3.28 8.99 -1.97
CA TYR A 71 -3.01 7.95 -2.95
C TYR A 71 -1.63 8.16 -3.57
N TYR A 72 -0.77 7.16 -3.42
CA TYR A 72 0.58 7.22 -3.96
C TYR A 72 0.58 6.75 -5.43
N PRO A 73 1.63 7.08 -6.21
CA PRO A 73 1.72 6.67 -7.61
C PRO A 73 1.60 5.15 -7.78
N TRP A 74 0.97 4.75 -8.89
CA TRP A 74 0.88 3.35 -9.28
C TRP A 74 2.25 2.80 -9.69
N ARG A 75 2.52 1.55 -9.29
CA ARG A 75 3.64 0.74 -9.75
C ARG A 75 3.12 -0.37 -10.64
N ALA A 76 3.70 -0.54 -11.81
CA ALA A 76 3.18 -1.43 -12.85
C ALA A 76 4.06 -2.66 -13.06
N LEU A 77 3.41 -3.78 -13.39
CA LEU A 77 4.01 -5.03 -13.83
C LEU A 77 3.48 -5.35 -15.23
N TYR A 78 4.39 -5.39 -16.20
CA TYR A 78 4.09 -5.62 -17.62
C TYR A 78 4.57 -7.01 -18.12
N ASP A 79 5.16 -7.83 -17.25
CA ASP A 79 5.79 -9.11 -17.63
C ASP A 79 4.75 -10.21 -17.90
N GLY A 80 3.47 -9.94 -17.64
CA GLY A 80 2.32 -10.80 -17.98
C GLY A 80 2.04 -11.89 -16.95
N ASN A 81 1.10 -12.77 -17.29
CA ASN A 81 0.55 -13.78 -16.39
C ASN A 81 1.59 -14.68 -15.70
N GLY A 82 1.39 -14.91 -14.40
CA GLY A 82 2.23 -15.76 -13.56
C GLY A 82 3.49 -15.06 -13.05
N THR A 83 3.71 -13.79 -13.42
CA THR A 83 4.81 -12.99 -12.91
C THR A 83 4.38 -12.18 -11.69
N SER A 84 5.37 -11.81 -10.88
CA SER A 84 5.16 -10.90 -9.74
C SER A 84 6.33 -9.96 -9.61
N LYS A 85 6.08 -8.79 -9.01
CA LYS A 85 7.12 -7.81 -8.74
C LYS A 85 6.85 -7.06 -7.45
N GLY A 86 7.93 -6.84 -6.70
CA GLY A 86 7.91 -6.12 -5.44
C GLY A 86 8.71 -4.81 -5.50
N TRP A 87 8.33 -3.87 -4.65
CA TRP A 87 9.03 -2.58 -4.48
C TRP A 87 9.09 -2.20 -3.01
N SER A 88 10.30 -1.95 -2.52
CA SER A 88 10.53 -1.32 -1.21
C SER A 88 10.58 0.19 -1.37
N THR A 89 9.88 0.91 -0.49
CA THR A 89 9.83 2.37 -0.48
C THR A 89 9.51 2.88 0.92
N SER A 90 9.48 4.19 1.08
CA SER A 90 8.94 4.87 2.25
C SER A 90 7.85 5.84 1.79
N ALA A 91 6.98 6.24 2.70
CA ALA A 91 5.87 7.12 2.39
C ALA A 91 5.66 8.17 3.49
N TYR A 92 5.21 9.35 3.08
CA TYR A 92 4.88 10.47 3.97
C TYR A 92 3.43 10.89 3.75
N SER A 93 2.64 10.86 4.82
CA SER A 93 1.25 11.31 4.84
C SER A 93 1.17 12.74 5.37
N PRO A 94 0.59 13.69 4.62
CA PRO A 94 0.42 15.06 5.09
C PRO A 94 -0.54 15.16 6.27
N ALA A 95 -1.50 14.23 6.36
CA ALA A 95 -2.38 14.08 7.50
C ALA A 95 -1.84 13.01 8.46
N THR A 96 -2.20 13.15 9.73
CA THR A 96 -1.95 12.14 10.75
C THR A 96 -2.47 10.79 10.26
N THR A 97 -1.60 9.80 10.27
CA THR A 97 -1.92 8.46 9.81
C THR A 97 -3.08 7.92 10.65
N ALA A 98 -3.95 7.13 10.04
CA ALA A 98 -5.04 6.39 10.69
C ALA A 98 -5.08 4.90 10.30
N GLY A 99 -4.16 4.50 9.44
CA GLY A 99 -4.12 3.20 8.81
C GLY A 99 -3.46 3.30 7.45
N PHE A 100 -3.51 2.22 6.69
CA PHE A 100 -3.07 2.20 5.31
C PHE A 100 -3.93 1.24 4.49
N ALA A 101 -3.84 1.33 3.18
CA ALA A 101 -4.47 0.40 2.28
C ALA A 101 -3.55 0.05 1.10
N VAL A 102 -3.81 -1.10 0.49
CA VAL A 102 -3.27 -1.47 -0.81
C VAL A 102 -4.38 -1.44 -1.85
N GLN A 103 -4.07 -0.92 -3.02
CA GLN A 103 -4.94 -1.07 -4.18
C GLN A 103 -4.18 -1.80 -5.27
N ALA A 104 -4.82 -2.79 -5.87
CA ALA A 104 -4.30 -3.52 -7.00
C ALA A 104 -5.34 -3.54 -8.11
N ALA A 105 -4.90 -3.44 -9.36
CA ALA A 105 -5.80 -3.25 -10.48
C ALA A 105 -5.23 -3.79 -11.80
N VAL A 106 -6.13 -4.22 -12.68
CA VAL A 106 -5.85 -4.62 -14.07
C VAL A 106 -6.11 -3.43 -14.98
N TYR A 107 -5.21 -3.19 -15.91
CA TYR A 107 -5.25 -2.08 -16.85
C TYR A 107 -5.07 -2.55 -18.30
N GLU A 108 -5.81 -1.93 -19.21
CA GLU A 108 -5.57 -1.98 -20.65
C GLU A 108 -5.13 -0.59 -21.11
N GLY A 109 -3.83 -0.44 -21.41
CA GLY A 109 -3.23 0.88 -21.54
C GLY A 109 -3.39 1.69 -20.24
N ASP A 110 -4.18 2.76 -20.30
CA ASP A 110 -4.50 3.59 -19.13
C ASP A 110 -5.92 3.38 -18.58
N ASN A 111 -6.70 2.49 -19.21
CA ASN A 111 -8.05 2.17 -18.76
C ASN A 111 -8.01 1.12 -17.66
N GLN A 112 -8.49 1.48 -16.47
CA GLN A 112 -8.66 0.55 -15.36
C GLN A 112 -9.87 -0.36 -15.63
N ILE A 113 -9.65 -1.66 -15.76
CA ILE A 113 -10.71 -2.65 -16.03
C ILE A 113 -11.29 -3.19 -14.72
N THR A 114 -10.42 -3.50 -13.77
CA THR A 114 -10.81 -4.09 -12.49
C THR A 114 -9.84 -3.63 -11.42
N TYR A 115 -10.32 -3.52 -10.19
CA TYR A 115 -9.49 -3.22 -9.05
C TYR A 115 -10.03 -3.85 -7.77
N CYS A 116 -9.15 -4.01 -6.81
CA CYS A 116 -9.48 -4.31 -5.43
C CYS A 116 -8.82 -3.31 -4.50
N THR A 117 -9.29 -3.25 -3.27
CA THR A 117 -8.69 -2.48 -2.19
C THR A 117 -8.84 -3.25 -0.90
N ASP A 118 -7.79 -3.29 -0.10
CA ASP A 118 -7.84 -3.80 1.27
C ASP A 118 -7.34 -2.73 2.24
N TYR A 119 -8.10 -2.51 3.32
CA TYR A 119 -7.91 -1.43 4.28
C TYR A 119 -7.45 -2.00 5.62
N ASN A 120 -6.34 -1.49 6.14
CA ASN A 120 -5.81 -1.79 7.45
C ASN A 120 -5.91 -0.54 8.33
N TRP A 121 -6.94 -0.49 9.18
CA TRP A 121 -7.15 0.56 10.18
C TRP A 121 -6.56 0.14 11.52
N TYR A 122 -6.20 1.11 12.36
CA TYR A 122 -5.75 0.89 13.75
C TYR A 122 -6.54 1.70 14.76
#